data_AF-A0A850SB68-F1
#
_entry.id   AF-A0A850SB68-F1
#
_cell.length_a   1.000
_cell.length_b   1.000
_cell.length_c   1.000
_cell.angle_alpha   90.00
_cell.angle_beta   90.00
_cell.angle_gamma   90.00
#
_symmetry.space_group_name_H-M   'P 1'
#
loop_
_entity.id
_entity.type
_entity.pdbx_description
1 polymer ?
#
loop_
_entity_poly.entity_id
_entity_poly.type
_entity_poly.pdbx_seq_one_letter_code
_entity_poly.pdbx_strand_id
1 'polypeptide(L)'
;MAVQRTNIPGEWLLAGGAIFALTVGLAFSEFSRFRQGELLRGEVTAARADADAALKAVIVPEALESVESSVYLAFQYQSRQARRPGWGTAFVIDQEQGVLATAGHVAAGLDVNDKKFPVQIMNRFTGKPVKVYAKRMHAGYGALTRVAEEIQPIDPQSLISNPRIVPLGDLANDAGVLFVEPRDPETGDYVLGPSLPLAPKQKLAAMKPGEPIAIVSYPGDMIDESLAAKSGAARADRGTVANLISPIDVADDGKDKDARTLIIHRMAITYGSSGAPVFNRDMEVVGITSHKMPPAGDGVAQRADVIHDLLGSLQEERAVATVYEPQWRARLGQFVSARDAIPLSLYRASSPEDFDEEETFAGVDFSQKPPYNKQLFDIEFGQTVETYFHYAPDLVPAASIDSPQGARRSSTQIGLSKEPVFAIQRTGQYAVQPDREAIVLEPGKRHILFVFDYAVSNSVEIPGYCRVRLFWRGFGEDALNQTPLGMIAQVEFEPSDKERQIDVLYNRTCAGPSPAALAGLISWSDKAAVAPATASAEARPVLAAVKEDRARDVFRKIRNFAECNLAFGQEDSCTAPIKVRHVSE
;
A
#
# COMPACT_ATOMS: atom_id res chain seq x y z
N MET A 1 21.25 19.57 70.66
CA MET A 1 21.48 19.18 69.25
C MET A 1 20.23 18.45 68.78
N ALA A 2 19.46 19.10 67.91
CA ALA A 2 18.19 18.59 67.40
C ALA A 2 18.44 17.74 66.15
N VAL A 3 17.81 16.56 66.09
CA VAL A 3 17.81 15.68 64.91
C VAL A 3 16.53 15.97 64.12
N GLN A 4 16.69 16.53 62.93
CA GLN A 4 15.63 16.76 61.95
C GLN A 4 15.25 15.44 61.29
N ARG A 5 13.99 15.01 61.47
CA ARG A 5 13.37 13.95 60.64
C ARG A 5 12.81 14.60 59.38
N THR A 6 13.38 14.25 58.23
CA THR A 6 12.81 14.61 56.92
C THR A 6 11.73 13.58 56.54
N ASN A 7 10.49 14.04 56.47
CA ASN A 7 9.38 13.29 55.87
C ASN A 7 9.58 13.25 54.35
N ILE A 8 9.60 12.03 53.79
CA ILE A 8 9.52 11.81 52.34
C ILE A 8 8.02 11.74 52.00
N PRO A 9 7.52 12.51 51.00
CA PRO A 9 6.11 12.51 50.65
C PRO A 9 5.70 11.21 49.95
N GLY A 10 4.60 10.60 50.42
CA GLY A 10 4.10 9.29 50.00
C GLY A 10 3.61 9.17 48.54
N GLU A 11 3.68 10.23 47.74
CA GLU A 11 3.22 10.22 46.34
C GLU A 11 4.26 9.62 45.37
N TRP A 12 5.55 9.60 45.72
CA TRP A 12 6.60 8.98 44.89
C TRP A 12 6.63 7.44 44.95
N LEU A 13 6.05 6.85 46.00
CA LEU A 13 6.00 5.40 46.18
C LEU A 13 4.90 4.73 45.33
N LEU A 14 3.82 5.45 45.01
CA LEU A 14 2.71 4.92 44.20
C LEU A 14 3.02 4.97 42.69
N ALA A 15 3.70 6.02 42.21
CA ALA A 15 4.11 6.12 40.81
C ALA A 15 5.27 5.17 40.46
N GLY A 16 6.22 4.96 41.37
CA GLY A 16 7.33 4.01 41.19
C GLY A 16 6.88 2.54 41.18
N GLY A 17 5.86 2.19 41.97
CA GLY A 17 5.31 0.84 42.03
C GLY A 17 4.59 0.41 40.75
N ALA A 18 3.81 1.30 40.13
CA ALA A 18 3.07 1.00 38.90
C ALA A 18 4.00 0.80 37.68
N ILE A 19 5.06 1.60 37.58
CA ILE A 19 6.05 1.49 36.49
C ILE A 19 6.89 0.21 36.65
N PHE A 20 7.29 -0.15 37.88
CA PHE A 20 8.02 -1.40 38.13
C PHE A 20 7.17 -2.64 37.83
N ALA A 21 5.88 -2.64 38.21
CA ALA A 21 4.95 -3.74 37.91
C ALA A 21 4.73 -3.93 36.39
N LEU A 22 4.61 -2.85 35.62
CA LEU A 22 4.48 -2.90 34.15
C LEU A 22 5.75 -3.41 33.45
N THR A 23 6.92 -3.02 33.95
CA THR A 23 8.21 -3.42 33.37
C THR A 23 8.51 -4.90 33.65
N VAL A 24 8.16 -5.39 34.85
CA VAL A 24 8.26 -6.81 35.22
C VAL A 24 7.22 -7.66 34.45
N GLY A 25 6.00 -7.14 34.24
CA GLY A 25 4.96 -7.82 33.45
C GLY A 25 5.35 -8.04 31.99
N LEU A 26 6.06 -7.09 31.37
CA LEU A 26 6.55 -7.21 30.00
C LEU A 26 7.73 -8.18 29.87
N ALA A 27 8.64 -8.24 30.85
CA ALA A 27 9.74 -9.20 30.86
C ALA A 27 9.26 -10.64 31.15
N PHE A 28 8.24 -10.82 31.98
CA PHE A 28 7.64 -12.13 32.27
C PHE A 28 6.81 -12.68 31.10
N SER A 29 6.23 -11.78 30.29
CA SER A 29 5.51 -12.12 29.04
C SER A 29 6.42 -12.76 27.97
N GLU A 30 7.71 -12.42 27.96
CA GLU A 30 8.69 -12.99 27.02
C GLU A 30 9.17 -14.38 27.50
N PHE A 31 9.42 -14.56 28.80
CA PHE A 31 9.91 -15.82 29.39
C PHE A 31 8.83 -16.92 29.49
N SER A 32 7.55 -16.53 29.58
CA SER A 32 6.40 -17.44 29.71
C SER A 32 5.99 -18.15 28.42
N ARG A 33 6.47 -17.72 27.24
CA ARG A 33 6.09 -18.32 25.95
C ARG A 33 6.55 -19.77 25.74
N PHE A 34 7.40 -20.33 26.61
CA PHE A 34 8.05 -21.63 26.32
C PHE A 34 7.61 -22.84 27.18
N ARG A 35 6.85 -22.74 28.29
CA ARG A 35 6.64 -23.94 29.16
C ARG A 35 5.33 -24.23 29.93
N GLN A 36 4.28 -23.38 30.03
CA GLN A 36 3.16 -23.71 30.96
C GLN A 36 1.77 -23.22 30.50
N GLY A 37 1.08 -23.98 29.64
CA GLY A 37 -0.17 -23.52 28.99
C GLY A 37 -1.38 -23.22 29.89
N GLU A 38 -1.49 -23.77 31.11
CA GLU A 38 -2.68 -23.58 31.97
C GLU A 38 -2.48 -22.62 33.15
N LEU A 39 -1.36 -22.71 33.88
CA LEU A 39 -1.03 -21.75 34.95
C LEU A 39 -0.87 -20.33 34.39
N LEU A 40 -0.26 -20.19 33.20
CA LEU A 40 -0.12 -18.90 32.52
C LEU A 40 -1.46 -18.32 32.06
N ARG A 41 -2.48 -19.14 31.78
CA ARG A 41 -3.81 -18.61 31.42
C ARG A 41 -4.46 -17.92 32.61
N GLY A 42 -4.36 -18.50 33.80
CA GLY A 42 -4.85 -17.90 35.04
C GLY A 42 -4.13 -16.60 35.37
N GLU A 43 -2.80 -16.60 35.33
CA GLU A 43 -1.96 -15.43 35.59
C GLU A 43 -2.14 -14.32 34.56
N VAL A 44 -2.19 -14.65 33.26
CA VAL A 44 -2.46 -13.67 32.20
C VAL A 44 -3.86 -13.09 32.31
N THR A 45 -4.86 -13.87 32.71
CA THR A 45 -6.23 -13.37 32.92
C THR A 45 -6.29 -12.42 34.11
N ALA A 46 -5.64 -12.76 35.23
CA ALA A 46 -5.55 -11.89 36.39
C ALA A 46 -4.79 -10.59 36.06
N ALA A 47 -3.63 -10.69 35.39
CA ALA A 47 -2.85 -9.52 34.97
C ALA A 47 -3.63 -8.63 33.99
N ARG A 48 -4.44 -9.21 33.09
CA ARG A 48 -5.35 -8.44 32.22
C ARG A 48 -6.44 -7.73 33.03
N ALA A 49 -7.05 -8.41 34.00
CA ALA A 49 -8.06 -7.80 34.86
C ALA A 49 -7.48 -6.66 35.71
N ASP A 50 -6.28 -6.83 36.25
CA ASP A 50 -5.57 -5.78 37.01
C ASP A 50 -5.18 -4.60 36.13
N ALA A 51 -4.68 -4.87 34.91
CA ALA A 51 -4.38 -3.83 33.92
C ALA A 51 -5.65 -3.07 33.51
N ASP A 52 -6.76 -3.76 33.25
CA ASP A 52 -8.04 -3.15 32.92
C ASP A 52 -8.59 -2.32 34.09
N ALA A 53 -8.44 -2.80 35.32
CA ALA A 53 -8.83 -2.05 36.52
C ALA A 53 -7.99 -0.78 36.69
N ALA A 54 -6.67 -0.88 36.51
CA ALA A 54 -5.77 0.28 36.55
C ALA A 54 -6.10 1.29 35.43
N LEU A 55 -6.40 0.81 34.23
CA LEU A 55 -6.79 1.67 33.11
C LEU A 55 -8.15 2.33 33.33
N LYS A 56 -9.13 1.62 33.91
CA LYS A 56 -10.42 2.20 34.32
C LYS A 56 -10.26 3.26 35.41
N ALA A 57 -9.27 3.12 36.28
CA ALA A 57 -8.98 4.13 37.30
C ALA A 57 -8.38 5.42 36.69
N VAL A 58 -7.73 5.33 35.53
CA VAL A 58 -7.14 6.48 34.83
C VAL A 58 -8.12 7.11 33.83
N ILE A 59 -8.83 6.29 33.06
CA ILE A 59 -9.87 6.71 32.12
C ILE A 59 -11.21 6.12 32.60
N VAL A 60 -11.91 6.90 33.40
CA VAL A 60 -13.15 6.46 34.06
C VAL A 60 -14.28 6.23 33.04
N PRO A 61 -15.14 5.21 33.22
CA PRO A 61 -16.28 4.93 32.32
C PRO A 61 -17.17 6.12 32.02
N GLU A 62 -17.47 6.93 33.03
CA GLU A 62 -18.33 8.09 32.94
C GLU A 62 -17.77 9.15 31.99
N ALA A 63 -16.43 9.26 31.93
CA ALA A 63 -15.76 10.16 31.00
C ALA A 63 -15.95 9.69 29.55
N LEU A 64 -15.86 8.37 29.30
CA LEU A 64 -16.09 7.83 27.95
C LEU A 64 -17.56 7.92 27.55
N GLU A 65 -18.49 7.66 28.47
CA GLU A 65 -19.94 7.82 28.22
C GLU A 65 -20.29 9.25 27.81
N SER A 66 -19.62 10.26 28.38
CA SER A 66 -19.90 11.66 28.05
C SER A 66 -19.50 12.04 26.61
N VAL A 67 -18.50 11.37 26.02
CA VAL A 67 -18.04 11.64 24.65
C VAL A 67 -18.78 10.83 23.59
N GLU A 68 -19.51 9.76 23.96
CA GLU A 68 -20.21 8.91 22.99
C GLU A 68 -21.26 9.68 22.16
N SER A 69 -21.84 10.75 22.71
CA SER A 69 -22.78 11.61 21.98
C SER A 69 -22.16 12.36 20.81
N SER A 70 -20.83 12.40 20.73
CA SER A 70 -20.04 13.06 19.69
C SER A 70 -19.34 12.07 18.76
N VAL A 71 -19.61 10.77 18.89
CA VAL A 71 -19.09 9.71 18.03
C VAL A 71 -20.24 9.10 17.23
N TYR A 72 -20.01 8.83 15.96
CA TYR A 72 -21.03 8.43 14.99
C TYR A 72 -20.56 7.25 14.14
N LEU A 73 -21.49 6.35 13.81
CA LEU A 73 -21.34 5.40 12.73
C LEU A 73 -21.52 6.15 11.40
N ALA A 74 -20.53 6.13 10.53
CA ALA A 74 -20.61 6.61 9.15
C ALA A 74 -20.90 5.44 8.21
N PHE A 75 -21.94 5.56 7.38
CA PHE A 75 -22.37 4.49 6.51
C PHE A 75 -22.97 4.97 5.18
N GLN A 76 -22.89 4.10 4.18
CA GLN A 76 -23.60 4.23 2.92
C GLN A 76 -24.21 2.89 2.54
N TYR A 77 -25.54 2.83 2.44
CA TYR A 77 -26.24 1.64 1.96
C TYR A 77 -25.88 1.40 0.51
N GLN A 78 -25.12 0.36 0.17
CA GLN A 78 -24.91 0.03 -1.23
C GLN A 78 -26.05 -0.88 -1.74
N SER A 79 -26.26 -0.92 -3.06
CA SER A 79 -27.26 -1.82 -3.65
C SER A 79 -27.02 -3.28 -3.21
N ARG A 80 -28.08 -4.12 -3.14
CA ARG A 80 -27.99 -5.55 -2.78
C ARG A 80 -26.91 -6.35 -3.54
N GLN A 81 -26.38 -5.84 -4.67
CA GLN A 81 -25.32 -6.48 -5.44
C GLN A 81 -23.89 -6.09 -4.99
N ALA A 82 -23.71 -4.97 -4.30
CA ALA A 82 -22.43 -4.59 -3.76
C ALA A 82 -22.23 -5.33 -2.43
N ARG A 83 -21.22 -6.19 -2.37
CA ARG A 83 -21.06 -7.18 -1.30
C ARG A 83 -20.80 -6.60 0.08
N ARG A 84 -20.51 -5.30 0.23
CA ARG A 84 -20.26 -4.67 1.53
C ARG A 84 -20.68 -3.20 1.54
N PRO A 85 -21.63 -2.77 2.39
CA PRO A 85 -21.84 -1.34 2.64
C PRO A 85 -20.55 -0.71 3.20
N GLY A 86 -20.27 0.53 2.77
CA GLY A 86 -19.14 1.29 3.31
C GLY A 86 -19.47 1.70 4.74
N TRP A 87 -18.69 1.22 5.72
CA TRP A 87 -18.87 1.49 7.14
C TRP A 87 -17.59 2.00 7.78
N GLY A 88 -17.72 2.92 8.72
CA GLY A 88 -16.64 3.39 9.59
C GLY A 88 -17.18 4.21 10.74
N THR A 89 -16.28 4.73 11.57
CA THR A 89 -16.59 5.65 12.66
C THR A 89 -16.17 7.07 12.28
N ALA A 90 -16.90 8.07 12.76
CA ALA A 90 -16.54 9.48 12.69
C ALA A 90 -16.82 10.18 14.03
N PHE A 91 -16.18 11.32 14.29
CA PHE A 91 -16.39 12.06 15.54
C PHE A 91 -16.32 13.57 15.35
N VAL A 92 -17.06 14.31 16.17
CA VAL A 92 -17.20 15.77 16.02
C VAL A 92 -15.93 16.49 16.44
N ILE A 93 -15.39 17.31 15.55
CA ILE A 93 -14.25 18.22 15.83
C ILE A 93 -14.68 19.69 15.82
N ASP A 94 -15.76 20.02 15.11
CA ASP A 94 -16.38 21.35 15.11
C ASP A 94 -17.91 21.23 14.94
N GLN A 95 -18.64 21.30 16.06
CA GLN A 95 -20.10 21.26 16.09
C GLN A 95 -20.72 22.44 15.35
N GLU A 96 -20.11 23.63 15.44
CA GLU A 96 -20.68 24.86 14.87
C GLU A 96 -20.63 24.85 13.35
N GLN A 97 -19.59 24.25 12.79
CA GLN A 97 -19.39 24.13 11.35
C GLN A 97 -19.82 22.78 10.78
N GLY A 98 -20.30 21.85 11.63
CA GLY A 98 -20.78 20.54 11.19
C GLY A 98 -19.65 19.63 10.68
N VAL A 99 -18.48 19.67 11.33
CA VAL A 99 -17.28 18.95 10.89
C VAL A 99 -17.01 17.75 11.79
N LEU A 100 -16.86 16.58 11.17
CA LEU A 100 -16.46 15.34 11.82
C LEU A 100 -15.14 14.83 11.23
N ALA A 101 -14.23 14.35 12.06
CA ALA A 101 -13.05 13.61 11.64
C ALA A 101 -13.36 12.11 11.47
N THR A 102 -12.66 11.45 10.56
CA THR A 102 -12.71 10.01 10.30
C THR A 102 -11.38 9.54 9.68
N ALA A 103 -11.26 8.25 9.36
CA ALA A 103 -10.10 7.74 8.62
C ALA A 103 -10.19 8.10 7.14
N GLY A 104 -9.03 8.30 6.50
CA GLY A 104 -8.91 8.66 5.09
C GLY A 104 -9.57 7.63 4.18
N HIS A 105 -9.33 6.34 4.42
CA HIS A 105 -9.93 5.25 3.65
C HIS A 105 -11.45 5.12 3.87
N VAL A 106 -11.96 5.46 5.06
CA VAL A 106 -13.40 5.52 5.31
C VAL A 106 -13.99 6.64 4.45
N ALA A 107 -13.42 7.85 4.51
CA ALA A 107 -13.85 8.95 3.65
C ALA A 107 -13.74 8.58 2.16
N ALA A 108 -12.65 7.93 1.73
CA ALA A 108 -12.46 7.49 0.35
C ALA A 108 -13.61 6.59 -0.14
N GLY A 109 -14.05 5.64 0.69
CA GLY A 109 -15.09 4.67 0.36
C GLY A 109 -16.53 5.21 0.31
N LEU A 110 -16.79 6.44 0.78
CA LEU A 110 -18.13 7.03 0.84
C LEU A 110 -18.42 7.91 -0.39
N ASP A 111 -19.36 7.53 -1.26
CA ASP A 111 -19.73 8.36 -2.41
C ASP A 111 -20.82 9.39 -2.05
N VAL A 112 -20.42 10.59 -1.64
CA VAL A 112 -21.35 11.70 -1.30
C VAL A 112 -22.17 12.20 -2.49
N ASN A 113 -21.80 11.84 -3.73
CA ASN A 113 -22.53 12.23 -4.94
C ASN A 113 -23.57 11.18 -5.37
N ASP A 114 -23.61 10.00 -4.73
CA ASP A 114 -24.61 8.99 -5.01
C ASP A 114 -25.99 9.45 -4.50
N LYS A 115 -26.82 9.88 -5.45
CA LYS A 115 -28.19 10.35 -5.18
C LYS A 115 -29.13 9.24 -4.73
N LYS A 116 -28.84 7.98 -5.08
CA LYS A 116 -29.67 6.82 -4.75
C LYS A 116 -29.37 6.34 -3.33
N PHE A 117 -28.10 6.42 -2.94
CA PHE A 117 -27.62 5.92 -1.66
C PHE A 117 -26.82 7.01 -0.94
N PRO A 118 -27.49 7.97 -0.29
CA PRO A 118 -26.81 9.06 0.38
C PRO A 118 -25.95 8.54 1.54
N VAL A 119 -24.79 9.17 1.73
CA VAL A 119 -23.94 8.96 2.89
C VAL A 119 -24.61 9.54 4.13
N GLN A 120 -24.64 8.76 5.20
CA GLN A 120 -25.28 9.13 6.46
C GLN A 120 -24.35 8.85 7.64
N ILE A 121 -24.54 9.61 8.71
CA ILE A 121 -23.97 9.33 10.02
C ILE A 121 -25.08 9.13 11.04
N MET A 122 -24.88 8.28 12.05
CA MET A 122 -25.85 8.11 13.13
C MET A 122 -25.19 7.70 14.45
N ASN A 123 -25.82 8.04 15.56
CA ASN A 123 -25.49 7.50 16.88
C ASN A 123 -26.76 7.20 17.68
N ARG A 124 -26.64 6.49 18.81
CA ARG A 124 -27.80 6.13 19.64
C ARG A 124 -28.48 7.33 20.32
N PHE A 125 -27.80 8.47 20.44
CA PHE A 125 -28.30 9.62 21.19
C PHE A 125 -29.25 10.46 20.35
N THR A 126 -28.90 10.72 19.09
CA THR A 126 -29.79 11.41 18.17
C THR A 126 -30.83 10.46 17.59
N GLY A 127 -30.48 9.18 17.39
CA GLY A 127 -31.36 8.15 16.81
C GLY A 127 -31.82 8.46 15.38
N LYS A 128 -31.34 9.56 14.80
CA LYS A 128 -31.70 10.08 13.48
C LYS A 128 -30.46 10.11 12.60
N PRO A 129 -30.50 9.51 11.39
CA PRO A 129 -29.43 9.65 10.43
C PRO A 129 -29.27 11.11 9.99
N VAL A 130 -28.04 11.63 10.03
CA VAL A 130 -27.67 12.95 9.52
C VAL A 130 -26.98 12.76 8.18
N LYS A 131 -27.38 13.53 7.16
CA LYS A 131 -26.81 13.44 5.82
C LYS A 131 -25.44 14.11 5.77
N VAL A 132 -24.46 13.42 5.20
CA VAL A 132 -23.16 14.00 4.84
C VAL A 132 -23.26 14.59 3.43
N TYR A 133 -22.91 15.87 3.26
CA TYR A 133 -22.97 16.54 1.95
C TYR A 133 -21.61 16.72 1.28
N ALA A 134 -20.53 16.70 2.05
CA ALA A 134 -19.18 16.78 1.52
C ALA A 134 -18.20 15.96 2.36
N LYS A 135 -17.06 15.65 1.76
CA LYS A 135 -15.93 14.99 2.41
C LYS A 135 -14.63 15.57 1.89
N ARG A 136 -13.57 15.50 2.70
CA ARG A 136 -12.20 15.79 2.28
C ARG A 136 -11.24 14.80 2.93
N MET A 137 -10.25 14.33 2.19
CA MET A 137 -9.18 13.46 2.70
C MET A 137 -7.92 14.28 2.90
N HIS A 138 -7.06 13.84 3.81
CA HIS A 138 -5.74 14.43 3.98
C HIS A 138 -4.89 14.25 2.71
N ALA A 139 -4.17 15.27 2.27
CA ALA A 139 -3.36 15.26 1.05
C ALA A 139 -2.22 14.24 1.09
N GLY A 140 -1.77 13.90 2.30
CA GLY A 140 -0.84 12.80 2.56
C GLY A 140 -1.41 11.40 2.36
N TYR A 141 -2.74 11.23 2.36
CA TYR A 141 -3.38 9.94 2.06
C TYR A 141 -3.11 9.55 0.60
N GLY A 142 -2.54 8.36 0.39
CA GLY A 142 -2.06 7.92 -0.92
C GLY A 142 -0.78 8.61 -1.42
N ALA A 143 -0.22 9.59 -0.69
CA ALA A 143 1.03 10.23 -1.08
C ALA A 143 2.24 9.30 -0.87
N LEU A 144 2.25 8.55 0.24
CA LEU A 144 3.26 7.51 0.46
C LEU A 144 3.26 6.49 -0.67
N THR A 145 2.08 6.06 -1.14
CA THR A 145 1.95 5.14 -2.26
C THR A 145 2.62 5.69 -3.52
N ARG A 146 2.41 6.98 -3.86
CA ARG A 146 3.07 7.62 -5.00
C ARG A 146 4.60 7.63 -4.85
N VAL A 147 5.11 7.99 -3.68
CA VAL A 147 6.56 7.96 -3.41
C VAL A 147 7.12 6.55 -3.55
N ALA A 148 6.41 5.54 -3.06
CA ALA A 148 6.81 4.15 -3.19
C ALA A 148 6.78 3.67 -4.64
N GLU A 149 5.80 4.07 -5.43
CA GLU A 149 5.72 3.78 -6.86
C GLU A 149 6.86 4.42 -7.66
N GLU A 150 7.35 5.59 -7.25
CA GLU A 150 8.51 6.22 -7.86
C GLU A 150 9.83 5.51 -7.51
N ILE A 151 10.00 5.09 -6.25
CA ILE A 151 11.24 4.46 -5.76
C ILE A 151 11.31 2.97 -6.12
N GLN A 152 10.16 2.30 -6.14
CA GLN A 152 10.00 0.86 -6.40
C GLN A 152 10.91 -0.01 -5.51
N PRO A 153 10.82 0.10 -4.18
CA PRO A 153 11.74 -0.58 -3.26
C PRO A 153 11.54 -2.09 -3.26
N ILE A 154 12.64 -2.83 -3.31
CA ILE A 154 12.70 -4.30 -3.23
C ILE A 154 13.08 -4.71 -1.81
N ASP A 155 12.42 -5.76 -1.30
CA ASP A 155 12.74 -6.39 -0.03
C ASP A 155 14.20 -6.90 -0.04
N PRO A 156 15.09 -6.37 0.81
CA PRO A 156 16.50 -6.74 0.81
C PRO A 156 16.70 -8.20 1.24
N GLN A 157 15.74 -8.80 1.94
CA GLN A 157 15.78 -10.21 2.32
C GLN A 157 15.19 -11.13 1.25
N SER A 158 14.70 -10.59 0.14
CA SER A 158 14.25 -11.42 -0.98
C SER A 158 15.44 -12.02 -1.73
N LEU A 159 15.25 -13.24 -2.24
CA LEU A 159 16.23 -13.92 -3.08
C LEU A 159 16.42 -13.13 -4.37
N ILE A 160 17.66 -13.05 -4.87
CA ILE A 160 17.95 -12.33 -6.11
C ILE A 160 17.15 -12.90 -7.29
N SER A 161 16.97 -14.22 -7.31
CA SER A 161 16.18 -14.93 -8.34
C SER A 161 14.66 -14.74 -8.21
N ASN A 162 14.17 -14.18 -7.10
CA ASN A 162 12.75 -13.97 -6.85
C ASN A 162 12.52 -12.67 -6.06
N PRO A 163 12.71 -11.50 -6.70
CA PRO A 163 12.58 -10.20 -6.06
C PRO A 163 11.16 -10.02 -5.54
N ARG A 164 11.06 -9.71 -4.25
CA ARG A 164 9.80 -9.33 -3.62
C ARG A 164 9.77 -7.84 -3.42
N ILE A 165 8.63 -7.23 -3.68
CA ILE A 165 8.39 -5.82 -3.33
C ILE A 165 8.38 -5.65 -1.81
N VAL A 166 8.74 -4.46 -1.33
CA VAL A 166 8.53 -4.13 0.08
C VAL A 166 7.01 -4.07 0.33
N PRO A 167 6.48 -4.82 1.32
CA PRO A 167 5.06 -4.73 1.64
C PRO A 167 4.77 -3.36 2.25
N LEU A 168 4.05 -2.53 1.52
CA LEU A 168 3.62 -1.21 1.98
C LEU A 168 2.10 -1.20 2.09
N GLY A 169 1.61 -0.96 3.30
CA GLY A 169 0.23 -0.54 3.50
C GLY A 169 0.15 0.98 3.35
N ASP A 170 -0.92 1.49 2.76
CA ASP A 170 -1.24 2.92 2.85
C ASP A 170 -1.74 3.24 4.26
N LEU A 171 -0.76 3.30 5.16
CA LEU A 171 -0.87 3.68 6.56
C LEU A 171 -0.49 5.14 6.73
N ALA A 172 -0.18 5.89 5.68
CA ALA A 172 0.29 7.26 5.83
C ALA A 172 -0.87 8.24 5.86
N ASN A 173 -0.93 9.02 6.94
CA ASN A 173 -1.83 10.15 7.08
C ASN A 173 -3.29 9.81 6.71
N ASP A 174 -3.73 8.63 7.14
CA ASP A 174 -5.06 8.05 6.91
C ASP A 174 -6.14 8.79 7.70
N ALA A 175 -6.38 10.05 7.34
CA ALA A 175 -7.37 10.93 7.95
C ALA A 175 -8.25 11.61 6.90
N GLY A 176 -9.49 11.88 7.29
CA GLY A 176 -10.44 12.65 6.51
C GLY A 176 -11.41 13.40 7.39
N VAL A 177 -12.16 14.32 6.78
CA VAL A 177 -13.28 15.02 7.40
C VAL A 177 -14.56 14.86 6.58
N LEU A 178 -15.67 14.78 7.30
CA LEU A 178 -17.03 14.76 6.77
C LEU A 178 -17.72 16.06 7.16
N PHE A 179 -18.55 16.57 6.27
CA PHE A 179 -19.32 17.79 6.47
C PHE A 179 -20.82 17.49 6.46
N VAL A 180 -21.52 18.00 7.47
CA VAL A 180 -22.98 17.92 7.61
C VAL A 180 -23.54 19.32 7.84
N GLU A 181 -24.85 19.49 7.66
CA GLU A 181 -25.50 20.72 8.09
C GLU A 181 -25.45 20.82 9.61
N PRO A 182 -24.88 21.88 10.20
CA PRO A 182 -24.65 21.94 11.65
C PRO A 182 -25.92 22.03 12.47
N ARG A 183 -26.99 22.60 11.89
CA ARG A 183 -28.26 22.86 12.56
C ARG A 183 -29.42 22.20 11.85
N ASP A 184 -30.38 21.72 12.65
CA ASP A 184 -31.66 21.26 12.15
C ASP A 184 -32.44 22.48 11.60
N PRO A 185 -32.90 22.46 10.33
CA PRO A 185 -33.60 23.61 9.75
C PRO A 185 -34.96 23.90 10.40
N GLU A 186 -35.57 22.92 11.08
CA GLU A 186 -36.87 23.07 11.74
C GLU A 186 -36.72 23.58 13.17
N THR A 187 -35.75 23.06 13.93
CA THR A 187 -35.60 23.43 15.36
C THR A 187 -34.54 24.50 15.60
N GLY A 188 -33.56 24.63 14.70
CA GLY A 188 -32.39 25.47 14.89
C GLY A 188 -31.34 24.90 15.85
N ASP A 189 -31.60 23.74 16.46
CA ASP A 189 -30.66 23.07 17.36
C ASP A 189 -29.50 22.43 16.59
N TYR A 190 -28.38 22.20 17.27
CA TYR A 190 -27.28 21.45 16.68
C TYR A 190 -27.68 19.99 16.44
N VAL A 191 -27.41 19.48 15.23
CA VAL A 191 -27.66 18.06 14.91
C VAL A 191 -26.57 17.14 15.44
N LEU A 192 -25.39 17.69 15.72
CA LEU A 192 -24.23 16.99 16.24
C LEU A 192 -24.09 17.16 17.76
N GLY A 193 -23.48 16.18 18.42
CA GLY A 193 -22.97 16.32 19.78
C GLY A 193 -21.87 17.39 19.90
N PRO A 194 -21.42 17.70 21.13
CA PRO A 194 -20.40 18.72 21.35
C PRO A 194 -19.07 18.36 20.69
N SER A 195 -18.29 19.36 20.27
CA SER A 195 -16.94 19.15 19.74
C SER A 195 -16.05 18.43 20.75
N LEU A 196 -15.31 17.42 20.30
CA LEU A 196 -14.30 16.75 21.11
C LEU A 196 -12.99 17.54 21.08
N PRO A 197 -12.34 17.79 22.24
CA PRO A 197 -11.11 18.56 22.26
C PRO A 197 -9.98 17.77 21.61
N LEU A 198 -9.32 18.35 20.61
CA LEU A 198 -8.08 17.79 20.04
C LEU A 198 -6.91 18.13 20.96
N ALA A 199 -6.05 17.14 21.23
CA ALA A 199 -4.82 17.40 21.99
C ALA A 199 -3.91 18.38 21.21
N PRO A 200 -3.27 19.35 21.88
CA PRO A 200 -2.40 20.31 21.21
C PRO A 200 -1.15 19.62 20.65
N LYS A 201 -0.59 20.13 19.54
CA LYS A 201 0.59 19.56 18.87
C LYS A 201 1.76 19.28 19.80
N GLN A 202 2.03 20.15 20.79
CA GLN A 202 3.12 19.91 21.74
C GLN A 202 2.89 18.65 22.58
N LYS A 203 1.64 18.35 22.93
CA LYS A 203 1.28 17.15 23.70
C LYS A 203 1.38 15.90 22.82
N LEU A 204 0.94 15.98 21.57
CA LEU A 204 1.07 14.90 20.58
C LEU A 204 2.54 14.52 20.35
N ALA A 205 3.42 15.51 20.16
CA ALA A 205 4.85 15.30 20.01
C ALA A 205 5.53 14.75 21.29
N ALA A 206 4.92 14.94 22.45
CA ALA A 206 5.42 14.48 23.74
C ALA A 206 4.93 13.08 24.14
N MET A 207 3.99 12.49 23.39
CA MET A 207 3.44 11.16 23.66
C MET A 207 4.53 10.08 23.72
N LYS A 208 4.31 9.06 24.53
CA LYS A 208 5.26 7.96 24.76
C LYS A 208 4.57 6.60 24.87
N PRO A 209 5.30 5.50 24.59
CA PRO A 209 4.87 4.17 24.98
C PRO A 209 4.50 4.09 26.47
N GLY A 210 3.44 3.34 26.78
CA GLY A 210 2.88 3.17 28.11
C GLY A 210 1.81 4.20 28.49
N GLU A 211 1.62 5.27 27.71
CA GLU A 211 0.56 6.25 27.99
C GLU A 211 -0.84 5.62 27.84
N PRO A 212 -1.76 5.88 28.79
CA PRO A 212 -3.11 5.34 28.76
C PRO A 212 -3.93 5.99 27.66
N ILE A 213 -4.64 5.16 26.91
CA ILE A 213 -5.54 5.59 25.84
C ILE A 213 -6.85 4.82 25.88
N ALA A 214 -7.88 5.41 25.26
CA ALA A 214 -9.17 4.75 25.05
C ALA A 214 -9.69 5.00 23.64
N ILE A 215 -10.51 4.09 23.13
CA ILE A 215 -11.18 4.21 21.82
C ILE A 215 -12.68 4.08 22.05
N VAL A 216 -13.45 4.96 21.40
CA VAL A 216 -14.91 4.84 21.31
C VAL A 216 -15.27 4.63 19.85
N SER A 217 -15.78 3.45 19.49
CA SER A 217 -15.98 3.06 18.08
C SER A 217 -17.29 2.35 17.79
N TYR A 218 -17.59 2.18 16.50
CA TYR A 218 -18.71 1.41 15.98
C TYR A 218 -18.25 0.15 15.26
N PRO A 219 -17.92 -0.92 16.00
CA PRO A 219 -17.42 -2.14 15.42
C PRO A 219 -18.54 -2.87 14.65
N GLY A 220 -18.22 -3.39 13.48
CA GLY A 220 -19.16 -3.95 12.52
C GLY A 220 -19.80 -5.27 12.93
N ASP A 221 -19.26 -5.93 13.95
CA ASP A 221 -19.88 -7.09 14.60
C ASP A 221 -21.08 -6.69 15.49
N MET A 222 -21.25 -5.40 15.79
CA MET A 222 -22.38 -4.84 16.53
C MET A 222 -23.43 -4.19 15.62
N ILE A 223 -23.18 -4.11 14.32
CA ILE A 223 -24.09 -3.49 13.34
C ILE A 223 -25.02 -4.56 12.78
N ASP A 224 -26.33 -4.47 13.07
CA ASP A 224 -27.33 -5.31 12.42
C ASP A 224 -27.66 -4.81 11.00
N GLU A 225 -28.04 -5.71 10.09
CA GLU A 225 -28.42 -5.36 8.71
C GLU A 225 -29.65 -4.43 8.63
N SER A 226 -30.42 -4.32 9.71
CA SER A 226 -31.60 -3.46 9.79
C SER A 226 -31.30 -2.03 10.26
N LEU A 227 -30.04 -1.71 10.62
CA LEU A 227 -29.61 -0.47 11.27
C LEU A 227 -30.69 0.05 12.22
N ALA A 228 -31.16 -0.80 13.14
CA ALA A 228 -32.19 -0.44 14.10
C ALA A 228 -31.70 0.76 14.93
N ALA A 229 -32.60 1.61 15.45
CA ALA A 229 -32.23 2.77 16.29
C ALA A 229 -31.32 2.42 17.51
N LYS A 230 -31.23 1.12 17.89
CA LYS A 230 -30.36 0.57 18.93
C LYS A 230 -29.03 -0.04 18.44
N SER A 231 -28.85 -0.23 17.13
CA SER A 231 -27.57 -0.64 16.51
C SER A 231 -26.46 0.42 16.64
N GLY A 232 -26.80 1.60 17.17
CA GLY A 232 -25.92 2.73 17.43
C GLY A 232 -25.24 2.75 18.81
N ALA A 233 -25.08 1.62 19.51
CA ALA A 233 -24.27 1.58 20.72
C ALA A 233 -22.77 1.55 20.39
N ALA A 234 -22.06 2.64 20.71
CA ALA A 234 -20.61 2.66 20.62
C ALA A 234 -19.99 1.67 21.62
N ARG A 235 -18.83 1.12 21.27
CA ARG A 235 -18.00 0.31 22.15
C ARG A 235 -16.81 1.15 22.61
N ALA A 236 -16.59 1.14 23.92
CA ALA A 236 -15.44 1.78 24.54
C ALA A 236 -14.38 0.73 24.94
N ASP A 237 -13.20 0.81 24.33
CA ASP A 237 -12.04 -0.02 24.67
C ASP A 237 -10.95 0.84 25.32
N ARG A 238 -10.15 0.25 26.21
CA ARG A 238 -9.03 0.93 26.89
C ARG A 238 -7.74 0.15 26.66
N GLY A 239 -6.63 0.88 26.65
CA GLY A 239 -5.32 0.29 26.46
C GLY A 239 -4.20 1.29 26.74
N THR A 240 -3.03 0.97 26.20
CA THR A 240 -1.87 1.86 26.24
C THR A 240 -1.26 1.98 24.86
N VAL A 241 -0.54 3.08 24.64
CA VAL A 241 0.37 3.23 23.51
C VAL A 241 1.46 2.17 23.61
N ALA A 242 1.54 1.25 22.66
CA ALA A 242 2.60 0.26 22.57
C ALA A 242 3.85 0.85 21.92
N ASN A 243 3.69 1.61 20.84
CA ASN A 243 4.79 2.31 20.17
C ASN A 243 4.30 3.53 19.37
N LEU A 244 5.22 4.41 18.98
CA LEU A 244 5.00 5.51 18.05
C LEU A 244 5.96 5.36 16.88
N ILE A 245 5.43 5.05 15.69
CA ILE A 245 6.24 4.72 14.52
C ILE A 245 5.89 5.61 13.32
N SER A 246 6.74 5.57 12.30
CA SER A 246 6.43 6.12 10.99
C SER A 246 5.71 5.06 10.14
N PRO A 247 4.96 5.44 9.08
CA PRO A 247 4.36 4.48 8.16
C PRO A 247 5.34 3.51 7.49
N ILE A 248 6.62 3.88 7.42
CA ILE A 248 7.71 3.00 6.98
C ILE A 248 8.59 2.69 8.19
N ASP A 249 8.44 1.48 8.72
CA ASP A 249 9.26 0.98 9.81
C ASP A 249 10.57 0.39 9.26
N VAL A 250 11.62 1.21 9.25
CA VAL A 250 12.99 0.72 9.14
C VAL A 250 13.54 0.73 10.56
N ALA A 251 14.32 -0.29 10.94
CA ALA A 251 14.85 -0.47 12.30
C ALA A 251 15.61 0.75 12.87
N ASP A 252 15.90 1.74 12.03
CA ASP A 252 16.22 3.09 12.45
C ASP A 252 14.93 3.83 12.86
N ASP A 253 14.58 3.73 14.14
CA ASP A 253 13.56 4.52 14.84
C ASP A 253 13.88 6.02 14.68
N GLY A 254 13.55 6.57 13.51
CA GLY A 254 14.01 7.87 13.05
C GLY A 254 13.94 8.92 14.15
N LYS A 255 15.03 9.67 14.31
CA LYS A 255 15.19 10.69 15.35
C LYS A 255 14.11 11.79 15.28
N ASP A 256 13.43 11.90 14.14
CA ASP A 256 12.36 12.86 13.92
C ASP A 256 11.03 12.36 14.53
N LYS A 257 10.60 13.05 15.58
CA LYS A 257 9.34 12.76 16.31
C LYS A 257 8.11 13.23 15.54
N ASP A 258 8.27 14.16 14.61
CA ASP A 258 7.16 14.75 13.87
C ASP A 258 6.70 13.79 12.76
N ALA A 259 7.62 12.99 12.22
CA ALA A 259 7.32 11.95 11.23
C ALA A 259 6.79 10.62 11.83
N ARG A 260 6.68 10.52 13.17
CA ARG A 260 6.10 9.37 13.88
C ARG A 260 4.60 9.56 14.06
N THR A 261 3.87 9.47 12.95
CA THR A 261 2.44 9.74 12.91
C THR A 261 1.58 8.54 13.29
N LEU A 262 2.14 7.36 13.54
CA LEU A 262 1.35 6.17 13.89
C LEU A 262 1.46 5.84 15.37
N ILE A 263 0.30 5.67 16.01
CA ILE A 263 0.13 5.13 17.36
C ILE A 263 -0.17 3.64 17.21
N ILE A 264 0.75 2.80 17.70
CA ILE A 264 0.54 1.36 17.80
C ILE A 264 -0.05 1.06 19.17
N HIS A 265 -1.10 0.23 19.23
CA HIS A 265 -1.76 -0.14 20.48
C HIS A 265 -2.30 -1.57 20.43
N ARG A 266 -2.54 -2.18 21.59
CA ARG A 266 -3.01 -3.58 21.71
C ARG A 266 -4.51 -3.71 21.96
N MET A 267 -5.29 -2.72 21.53
CA MET A 267 -6.76 -2.78 21.65
C MET A 267 -7.36 -3.50 20.44
N ALA A 268 -8.47 -4.20 20.65
CA ALA A 268 -9.14 -4.92 19.58
C ALA A 268 -9.74 -3.93 18.57
N ILE A 269 -9.15 -3.85 17.37
CA ILE A 269 -9.76 -3.19 16.22
C ILE A 269 -10.48 -4.25 15.37
N THR A 270 -11.74 -3.99 15.05
CA THR A 270 -12.53 -4.77 14.09
C THR A 270 -12.97 -3.87 12.93
N TYR A 271 -13.52 -4.48 11.87
CA TYR A 271 -14.13 -3.73 10.77
C TYR A 271 -15.14 -2.72 11.33
N GLY A 272 -15.23 -1.51 10.80
CA GLY A 272 -16.12 -0.44 11.32
C GLY A 272 -15.49 0.47 12.39
N SER A 273 -14.46 0.00 13.11
CA SER A 273 -13.73 0.84 14.08
C SER A 273 -12.85 1.90 13.43
N SER A 274 -12.49 1.76 12.16
CA SER A 274 -11.73 2.76 11.40
C SER A 274 -12.38 4.13 11.48
N GLY A 275 -11.62 5.16 11.81
CA GLY A 275 -12.07 6.53 12.00
C GLY A 275 -12.48 6.89 13.43
N ALA A 276 -12.46 5.93 14.37
CA ALA A 276 -12.80 6.18 15.76
C ALA A 276 -11.76 7.06 16.49
N PRO A 277 -12.18 7.99 17.35
CA PRO A 277 -11.26 8.81 18.13
C PRO A 277 -10.49 7.96 19.15
N VAL A 278 -9.20 8.26 19.30
CA VAL A 278 -8.33 7.76 20.36
C VAL A 278 -8.17 8.87 21.39
N PHE A 279 -8.59 8.63 22.64
CA PHE A 279 -8.52 9.59 23.74
C PHE A 279 -7.31 9.33 24.63
N ASN A 280 -6.73 10.38 25.21
CA ASN A 280 -5.82 10.28 26.34
C ASN A 280 -6.57 10.35 27.68
N ARG A 281 -5.82 10.33 28.80
CA ARG A 281 -6.38 10.45 30.16
C ARG A 281 -7.15 11.74 30.45
N ASP A 282 -6.88 12.80 29.69
CA ASP A 282 -7.51 14.12 29.85
C ASP A 282 -8.73 14.26 28.92
N MET A 283 -9.16 13.16 28.30
CA MET A 283 -10.27 13.10 27.33
C MET A 283 -10.08 13.97 26.09
N GLU A 284 -8.83 14.25 25.73
CA GLU A 284 -8.49 14.87 24.46
C GLU A 284 -8.20 13.80 23.41
N VAL A 285 -8.63 14.07 22.17
CA VAL A 285 -8.34 13.21 21.02
C VAL A 285 -6.87 13.33 20.67
N VAL A 286 -6.14 12.23 20.80
CA VAL A 286 -4.73 12.07 20.43
C VAL A 286 -4.53 11.34 19.12
N GLY A 287 -5.57 10.70 18.57
CA GLY A 287 -5.49 10.06 17.27
C GLY A 287 -6.81 9.58 16.69
N ILE A 288 -6.72 8.95 15.52
CA ILE A 288 -7.82 8.38 14.74
C ILE A 288 -7.47 6.92 14.43
N THR A 289 -8.32 6.00 14.84
CA THR A 289 -8.17 4.57 14.55
C THR A 289 -8.12 4.34 13.04
N SER A 290 -7.19 3.53 12.56
CA SER A 290 -6.95 3.26 11.14
C SER A 290 -7.00 1.74 10.92
N HIS A 291 -5.87 1.10 10.60
CA HIS A 291 -5.81 -0.31 10.23
C HIS A 291 -5.45 -1.22 11.41
N LYS A 292 -5.59 -2.53 11.20
CA LYS A 292 -5.00 -3.57 12.05
C LYS A 292 -3.73 -4.08 11.38
N MET A 293 -2.62 -4.17 12.11
CA MET A 293 -1.35 -4.70 11.61
C MET A 293 -1.32 -6.24 11.73
N PRO A 294 -1.26 -6.98 10.62
CA PRO A 294 -0.94 -8.40 10.64
C PRO A 294 0.58 -8.61 10.87
N PRO A 295 1.03 -9.72 11.49
CA PRO A 295 0.25 -10.80 12.11
C PRO A 295 0.00 -10.61 13.62
N ALA A 296 0.64 -9.63 14.26
CA ALA A 296 0.57 -9.41 15.70
C ALA A 296 -0.84 -9.06 16.19
N GLY A 297 -1.67 -8.52 15.30
CA GLY A 297 -3.03 -8.10 15.60
C GLY A 297 -3.11 -6.78 16.36
N ASP A 298 -1.99 -6.06 16.46
CA ASP A 298 -1.91 -4.72 17.02
C ASP A 298 -2.75 -3.77 16.17
N GLY A 299 -3.43 -2.86 16.85
CA GLY A 299 -4.17 -1.77 16.24
C GLY A 299 -3.27 -0.58 15.92
N VAL A 300 -3.59 0.11 14.84
CA VAL A 300 -2.92 1.34 14.41
C VAL A 300 -3.91 2.49 14.43
N ALA A 301 -3.46 3.63 14.94
CA ALA A 301 -4.15 4.90 14.80
C ALA A 301 -3.20 5.97 14.25
N GLN A 302 -3.75 6.92 13.49
CA GLN A 302 -3.04 8.15 13.12
C GLN A 302 -3.02 9.09 14.31
N ARG A 303 -1.87 9.65 14.66
CA ARG A 303 -1.74 10.71 15.67
C ARG A 303 -2.47 11.96 15.16
N ALA A 304 -3.13 12.68 16.04
CA ALA A 304 -4.06 13.76 15.67
C ALA A 304 -3.41 14.97 14.98
N ASP A 305 -2.07 15.01 14.80
CA ASP A 305 -1.38 16.04 14.01
C ASP A 305 -1.93 16.13 12.60
N VAL A 306 -2.30 14.98 12.00
CA VAL A 306 -2.87 14.93 10.65
C VAL A 306 -4.24 15.61 10.58
N ILE A 307 -4.99 15.67 11.70
CA ILE A 307 -6.25 16.44 11.76
C ILE A 307 -5.93 17.93 11.82
N HIS A 308 -4.96 18.33 12.65
CA HIS A 308 -4.51 19.72 12.73
C HIS A 308 -4.01 20.24 11.38
N ASP A 309 -3.31 19.39 10.63
CA ASP A 309 -2.85 19.70 9.27
C ASP A 309 -4.05 19.83 8.34
N LEU A 310 -4.98 18.86 8.36
CA LEU A 310 -6.19 18.88 7.54
C LEU A 310 -6.99 20.17 7.75
N LEU A 311 -7.13 20.67 8.97
CA LEU A 311 -7.91 21.89 9.24
C LEU A 311 -7.37 23.16 8.56
N GLY A 312 -6.14 23.18 8.04
CA GLY A 312 -5.60 24.30 7.25
C GLY A 312 -4.84 23.84 6.00
N SER A 313 -5.38 24.12 4.80
CA SER A 313 -4.81 23.62 3.52
C SER A 313 -3.33 23.96 3.30
N LEU A 314 -2.91 25.20 3.60
CA LEU A 314 -1.50 25.60 3.48
C LEU A 314 -0.59 24.87 4.50
N GLN A 315 -1.13 24.52 5.66
CA GLN A 315 -0.41 23.78 6.68
C GLN A 315 -0.26 22.31 6.26
N GLU A 316 -1.34 21.71 5.74
CA GLU A 316 -1.37 20.37 5.16
C GLU A 316 -0.35 20.20 4.04
N GLU A 317 -0.38 21.06 3.01
CA GLU A 317 0.58 21.02 1.90
C GLU A 317 2.02 21.16 2.39
N ARG A 318 2.26 22.08 3.33
CA ARG A 318 3.59 22.27 3.93
C ARG A 318 4.04 21.04 4.72
N ALA A 319 3.19 20.45 5.56
CA ALA A 319 3.53 19.28 6.36
C ALA A 319 3.91 18.09 5.46
N VAL A 320 3.14 17.85 4.39
CA VAL A 320 3.46 16.83 3.38
C VAL A 320 4.81 17.11 2.72
N ALA A 321 5.01 18.32 2.19
CA ALA A 321 6.20 18.66 1.42
C ALA A 321 7.48 18.74 2.26
N THR A 322 7.40 19.19 3.53
CA THR A 322 8.60 19.50 4.33
C THR A 322 8.89 18.49 5.43
N VAL A 323 7.93 17.67 5.85
CA VAL A 323 8.11 16.69 6.94
C VAL A 323 7.92 15.28 6.41
N TYR A 324 6.73 14.98 5.87
CA TYR A 324 6.35 13.60 5.59
C TYR A 324 7.06 13.02 4.36
N GLU A 325 6.93 13.67 3.20
CA GLU A 325 7.48 13.14 1.93
C GLU A 325 9.00 12.99 1.94
N PRO A 326 9.80 13.98 2.40
CA PRO A 326 11.25 13.82 2.45
C PRO A 326 11.68 12.65 3.33
N GLN A 327 10.97 12.42 4.44
CA GLN A 327 11.26 11.32 5.34
C GLN A 327 10.91 9.97 4.70
N TRP A 328 9.76 9.87 4.03
CA TRP A 328 9.37 8.65 3.31
C TRP A 328 10.37 8.31 2.22
N ARG A 329 10.79 9.31 1.42
CA ARG A 329 11.83 9.14 0.39
C ARG A 329 13.15 8.68 1.00
N ALA A 330 13.58 9.29 2.10
CA ALA A 330 14.82 8.92 2.76
C ALA A 330 14.80 7.48 3.29
N ARG A 331 13.67 7.01 3.85
CA ARG A 331 13.51 5.63 4.33
C ARG A 331 13.40 4.62 3.20
N LEU A 332 12.58 4.90 2.19
CA LEU A 332 12.39 4.00 1.05
C LEU A 332 13.66 3.91 0.19
N GLY A 333 14.45 4.99 0.12
CA GLY A 333 15.74 5.01 -0.56
C GLY A 333 16.85 4.19 0.11
N GLN A 334 16.61 3.63 1.29
CA GLN A 334 17.53 2.65 1.91
C GLN A 334 17.40 1.26 1.28
N PHE A 335 16.30 1.00 0.58
CA PHE A 335 16.08 -0.25 -0.12
C PHE A 335 16.65 -0.20 -1.54
N VAL A 336 16.96 -1.37 -2.08
CA VAL A 336 17.37 -1.53 -3.48
C VAL A 336 16.19 -1.17 -4.37
N SER A 337 16.43 -0.38 -5.41
CA SER A 337 15.40 -0.05 -6.40
C SER A 337 15.15 -1.21 -7.37
N ALA A 338 13.92 -1.36 -7.86
CA ALA A 338 13.61 -2.32 -8.91
C ALA A 338 14.45 -2.12 -10.19
N ARG A 339 14.88 -0.88 -10.49
CA ARG A 339 15.76 -0.55 -11.64
C ARG A 339 17.13 -1.23 -11.57
N ASP A 340 17.57 -1.59 -10.39
CA ASP A 340 18.84 -2.28 -10.18
C ASP A 340 18.64 -3.77 -9.92
N ALA A 341 17.64 -4.12 -9.11
CA ALA A 341 17.33 -5.50 -8.75
C ALA A 341 16.83 -6.35 -9.93
N ILE A 342 15.90 -5.83 -10.75
CA ILE A 342 15.22 -6.61 -11.79
C ILE A 342 16.19 -7.06 -12.89
N PRO A 343 17.01 -6.17 -13.51
CA PRO A 343 18.02 -6.60 -14.48
C PRO A 343 18.94 -7.71 -13.97
N LEU A 344 19.37 -7.63 -12.71
CA LEU A 344 20.24 -8.64 -12.11
C LEU A 344 19.50 -9.95 -11.94
N SER A 345 18.28 -9.90 -11.41
CA SER A 345 17.41 -11.07 -11.25
C SER A 345 17.21 -11.83 -12.56
N LEU A 346 16.89 -11.11 -13.63
CA LEU A 346 16.67 -11.69 -14.95
C LEU A 346 17.95 -12.29 -15.54
N TYR A 347 19.08 -11.59 -15.41
CA TYR A 347 20.36 -12.15 -15.81
C TYR A 347 20.68 -13.45 -15.05
N ARG A 348 20.49 -13.47 -13.73
CA ARG A 348 20.76 -14.66 -12.89
C ARG A 348 19.84 -15.83 -13.25
N ALA A 349 18.58 -15.57 -13.59
CA ALA A 349 17.63 -16.61 -13.97
C ALA A 349 17.97 -17.28 -15.33
N SER A 350 18.64 -16.56 -16.23
CA SER A 350 18.88 -17.01 -17.61
C SER A 350 20.36 -17.27 -17.94
N SER A 351 21.27 -16.97 -17.01
CA SER A 351 22.70 -17.28 -17.11
C SER A 351 22.98 -18.72 -16.66
N PRO A 352 23.83 -19.48 -17.38
CA PRO A 352 24.18 -20.86 -17.02
C PRO A 352 25.17 -20.99 -15.84
N GLU A 353 25.59 -19.88 -15.22
CA GLU A 353 26.52 -19.92 -14.08
C GLU A 353 25.85 -20.50 -12.82
N ASP A 354 26.59 -21.31 -12.06
CA ASP A 354 26.15 -21.87 -10.77
C ASP A 354 26.14 -20.76 -9.71
N PHE A 355 25.03 -20.02 -9.67
CA PHE A 355 24.75 -19.12 -8.56
C PHE A 355 24.05 -19.90 -7.44
N ASP A 356 24.54 -19.76 -6.21
CA ASP A 356 23.85 -20.29 -5.04
C ASP A 356 22.48 -19.60 -4.94
N GLU A 357 21.39 -20.37 -5.05
CA GLU A 357 20.00 -19.86 -5.03
C GLU A 357 19.62 -19.13 -3.73
N GLU A 358 20.48 -19.18 -2.70
CA GLU A 358 20.25 -18.53 -1.40
C GLU A 358 20.73 -17.07 -1.31
N GLU A 359 21.33 -16.53 -2.38
CA GLU A 359 21.83 -15.15 -2.38
C GLU A 359 20.65 -14.15 -2.33
N THR A 360 20.69 -13.22 -1.36
CA THR A 360 19.67 -12.18 -1.18
C THR A 360 20.17 -10.81 -1.62
N PHE A 361 19.25 -9.88 -1.87
CA PHE A 361 19.62 -8.51 -2.26
C PHE A 361 20.42 -7.75 -1.20
N ALA A 362 20.30 -8.09 0.08
CA ALA A 362 21.06 -7.50 1.16
C ALA A 362 22.57 -7.72 1.03
N GLY A 363 23.00 -8.80 0.37
CA GLY A 363 24.40 -9.15 0.15
C GLY A 363 25.00 -8.61 -1.15
N VAL A 364 24.20 -7.97 -2.01
CA VAL A 364 24.63 -7.54 -3.33
C VAL A 364 25.31 -6.18 -3.26
N ASP A 365 26.55 -6.11 -3.75
CA ASP A 365 27.24 -4.85 -3.97
C ASP A 365 26.82 -4.22 -5.31
N PHE A 366 25.78 -3.40 -5.27
CA PHE A 366 25.26 -2.66 -6.43
C PHE A 366 26.21 -1.58 -6.98
N SER A 367 27.35 -1.31 -6.32
CA SER A 367 28.38 -0.43 -6.86
C SER A 367 29.26 -1.11 -7.91
N GLN A 368 29.27 -2.46 -7.95
CA GLN A 368 30.03 -3.21 -8.93
C GLN A 368 29.37 -3.13 -10.32
N LYS A 369 30.21 -3.08 -11.35
CA LYS A 369 29.74 -3.09 -12.73
C LYS A 369 29.03 -4.43 -13.01
N PRO A 370 27.77 -4.42 -13.48
CA PRO A 370 27.07 -5.66 -13.77
C PRO A 370 27.72 -6.44 -14.92
N PRO A 371 27.58 -7.78 -14.96
CA PRO A 371 28.10 -8.63 -16.04
C PRO A 371 27.27 -8.54 -17.34
N TYR A 372 26.34 -7.59 -17.43
CA TYR A 372 25.46 -7.35 -18.56
C TYR A 372 25.38 -5.85 -18.87
N ASN A 373 25.03 -5.52 -20.12
CA ASN A 373 24.59 -4.18 -20.46
C ASN A 373 23.09 -4.07 -20.20
N LYS A 374 22.61 -2.91 -19.73
CA LYS A 374 21.19 -2.62 -19.55
C LYS A 374 20.81 -1.31 -20.25
N GLN A 375 19.66 -1.29 -20.89
CA GLN A 375 18.96 -0.10 -21.37
C GLN A 375 17.60 -0.08 -20.68
N LEU A 376 17.25 1.02 -20.02
CA LEU A 376 16.00 1.16 -19.26
C LEU A 376 15.16 2.28 -19.86
N PHE A 377 13.85 2.11 -19.82
CA PHE A 377 12.88 3.04 -20.39
C PHE A 377 11.75 3.29 -19.38
N ASP A 378 11.35 4.55 -19.27
CA ASP A 378 10.16 4.96 -18.54
C ASP A 378 8.93 4.84 -19.44
N ILE A 379 7.86 4.27 -18.89
CA ILE A 379 6.63 3.98 -19.65
C ILE A 379 5.52 4.92 -19.20
N GLU A 380 4.94 5.63 -20.17
CA GLU A 380 3.71 6.41 -19.97
C GLU A 380 2.52 5.67 -20.61
N PHE A 381 1.46 5.46 -19.85
CA PHE A 381 0.24 4.80 -20.32
C PHE A 381 -0.86 5.80 -20.69
N GLY A 382 -1.54 5.53 -21.80
CA GLY A 382 -2.74 6.26 -22.20
C GLY A 382 -3.97 5.94 -21.35
N GLN A 383 -5.12 6.47 -21.78
CA GLN A 383 -6.42 6.13 -21.17
C GLN A 383 -6.80 4.67 -21.43
N THR A 384 -7.68 4.13 -20.58
CA THR A 384 -8.21 2.78 -20.74
C THR A 384 -9.10 2.72 -21.98
N VAL A 385 -8.85 1.74 -22.86
CA VAL A 385 -9.65 1.47 -24.07
C VAL A 385 -10.04 0.00 -24.12
N GLU A 386 -11.20 -0.31 -24.70
CA GLU A 386 -11.67 -1.70 -24.90
C GLU A 386 -10.94 -2.41 -26.06
N THR A 387 -10.53 -1.65 -27.07
CA THR A 387 -9.75 -2.13 -28.20
C THR A 387 -8.65 -1.14 -28.53
N TYR A 388 -7.44 -1.65 -28.74
CA TYR A 388 -6.29 -0.85 -29.15
C TYR A 388 -5.84 -1.25 -30.56
N PHE A 389 -5.47 -0.27 -31.39
CA PHE A 389 -4.95 -0.50 -32.73
C PHE A 389 -3.45 -0.15 -32.76
N HIS A 390 -2.61 -1.17 -32.91
CA HIS A 390 -1.16 -1.01 -33.06
C HIS A 390 -0.80 -0.95 -34.55
N TYR A 391 -0.24 0.17 -35.00
CA TYR A 391 0.14 0.40 -36.39
C TYR A 391 1.51 -0.20 -36.70
N ALA A 392 1.63 -0.89 -37.83
CA ALA A 392 2.86 -1.54 -38.30
C ALA A 392 3.26 -1.01 -39.69
N PRO A 393 3.77 0.23 -39.78
CA PRO A 393 4.04 0.89 -41.06
C PRO A 393 5.14 0.19 -41.88
N ASP A 394 6.00 -0.57 -41.23
CA ASP A 394 7.06 -1.38 -41.86
C ASP A 394 6.54 -2.52 -42.73
N LEU A 395 5.27 -2.89 -42.57
CA LEU A 395 4.60 -3.89 -43.40
C LEU A 395 3.95 -3.28 -44.65
N VAL A 396 3.98 -1.95 -44.81
CA VAL A 396 3.50 -1.28 -46.02
C VAL A 396 4.46 -1.59 -47.17
N PRO A 397 4.01 -2.19 -48.29
CA PRO A 397 4.87 -2.42 -49.44
C PRO A 397 5.47 -1.10 -49.95
N ALA A 398 6.78 -1.08 -50.22
CA ALA A 398 7.51 0.12 -50.66
C ALA A 398 6.91 0.83 -51.90
N ALA A 399 6.09 0.14 -52.68
CA ALA A 399 5.45 0.67 -53.89
C ALA A 399 4.25 1.61 -53.64
N SER A 400 3.82 1.85 -52.38
CA SER A 400 2.66 2.71 -52.07
C SER A 400 3.00 4.03 -51.36
N ILE A 401 4.29 4.38 -51.22
CA ILE A 401 4.73 5.63 -50.59
C ILE A 401 5.00 6.69 -51.67
N ASP A 402 3.95 7.08 -52.40
CA ASP A 402 4.01 8.27 -53.26
C ASP A 402 3.50 9.49 -52.47
N SER A 403 4.45 10.37 -52.13
CA SER A 403 4.33 11.74 -51.54
C SER A 403 4.05 11.90 -50.04
N PRO A 404 5.03 12.43 -49.26
CA PRO A 404 4.84 12.86 -47.88
C PRO A 404 4.51 14.36 -47.83
N GLN A 405 3.28 14.79 -48.12
CA GLN A 405 2.84 16.15 -47.80
C GLN A 405 1.38 16.20 -47.34
N GLY A 406 1.22 16.45 -46.03
CA GLY A 406 0.05 17.14 -45.50
C GLY A 406 -1.10 16.28 -44.98
N ALA A 407 -0.93 15.70 -43.79
CA ALA A 407 -2.09 15.31 -42.96
C ALA A 407 -1.83 15.69 -41.50
N ARG A 408 -2.32 16.87 -41.11
CA ARG A 408 -2.48 17.24 -39.70
C ARG A 408 -3.49 16.29 -39.06
N ARG A 409 -3.06 15.60 -38.01
CA ARG A 409 -3.85 14.66 -37.20
C ARG A 409 -5.03 15.39 -36.52
N SER A 410 -6.25 14.99 -36.85
CA SER A 410 -7.48 15.26 -36.10
C SER A 410 -7.85 13.98 -35.36
N SER A 411 -8.13 14.08 -34.06
CA SER A 411 -8.22 12.95 -33.12
C SER A 411 -9.57 12.23 -33.05
N THR A 412 -10.51 12.47 -33.96
CA THR A 412 -11.89 11.96 -33.81
C THR A 412 -12.52 11.33 -35.05
N GLN A 413 -11.77 11.11 -36.13
CA GLN A 413 -12.19 10.22 -37.21
C GLN A 413 -11.06 9.27 -37.55
N ILE A 414 -11.22 8.00 -37.18
CA ILE A 414 -10.47 6.89 -37.78
C ILE A 414 -10.96 6.81 -39.23
N GLY A 415 -10.45 7.68 -40.10
CA GLY A 415 -10.41 7.39 -41.52
C GLY A 415 -9.66 6.08 -41.67
N LEU A 416 -10.24 5.12 -42.39
CA LEU A 416 -9.65 3.81 -42.67
C LEU A 416 -8.27 4.01 -43.31
N SER A 417 -7.24 4.04 -42.46
CA SER A 417 -5.86 4.07 -42.90
C SER A 417 -5.61 2.76 -43.65
N LYS A 418 -5.05 2.83 -44.86
CA LYS A 418 -4.60 1.65 -45.63
C LYS A 418 -3.39 0.96 -44.97
N GLU A 419 -2.92 1.46 -43.83
CA GLU A 419 -1.77 0.93 -43.12
C GLU A 419 -2.12 -0.38 -42.39
N PRO A 420 -1.21 -1.36 -42.40
CA PRO A 420 -1.33 -2.57 -41.58
C PRO A 420 -1.51 -2.23 -40.10
N VAL A 421 -2.54 -2.81 -39.48
CA VAL A 421 -2.85 -2.65 -38.06
C VAL A 421 -3.10 -3.99 -37.38
N PHE A 422 -2.67 -4.09 -36.13
CA PHE A 422 -3.05 -5.14 -35.20
C PHE A 422 -4.17 -4.64 -34.29
N ALA A 423 -5.33 -5.29 -34.33
CA ALA A 423 -6.45 -4.97 -33.45
C ALA A 423 -6.39 -5.85 -32.19
N ILE A 424 -6.13 -5.23 -31.05
CA ILE A 424 -6.04 -5.88 -29.75
C ILE A 424 -7.35 -5.65 -29.01
N GLN A 425 -8.25 -6.65 -29.06
CA GLN A 425 -9.57 -6.60 -28.42
C GLN A 425 -9.49 -6.98 -26.94
N ARG A 426 -8.88 -6.10 -26.15
CA ARG A 426 -8.72 -6.31 -24.71
C ARG A 426 -8.73 -4.98 -24.00
N THR A 427 -9.56 -4.88 -22.97
CA THR A 427 -9.61 -3.70 -22.11
C THR A 427 -8.28 -3.51 -21.39
N GLY A 428 -7.72 -2.30 -21.47
CA GLY A 428 -6.48 -1.95 -20.79
C GLY A 428 -5.98 -0.56 -21.14
N GLN A 429 -4.95 -0.12 -20.44
CA GLN A 429 -4.16 1.05 -20.80
C GLN A 429 -2.94 0.59 -21.61
N TYR A 430 -2.69 1.25 -22.73
CA TYR A 430 -1.63 0.84 -23.65
C TYR A 430 -0.56 1.92 -23.75
N ALA A 431 0.70 1.48 -23.73
CA ALA A 431 1.86 2.33 -23.91
C ALA A 431 2.70 1.79 -25.07
N VAL A 432 3.09 2.70 -25.96
CA VAL A 432 4.08 2.45 -27.02
C VAL A 432 5.35 3.16 -26.59
N GLN A 433 6.51 2.62 -26.95
CA GLN A 433 7.78 3.29 -26.72
C GLN A 433 7.70 4.75 -27.25
N PRO A 434 7.88 5.77 -26.39
CA PRO A 434 7.52 7.17 -26.70
C PRO A 434 8.33 7.74 -27.86
N ASP A 435 9.55 7.23 -28.05
CA ASP A 435 10.39 7.48 -29.21
C ASP A 435 10.37 6.23 -30.10
N ARG A 436 9.66 6.31 -31.23
CA ARG A 436 9.28 5.19 -32.14
C ARG A 436 10.45 4.40 -32.79
N GLU A 437 11.65 4.45 -32.23
CA GLU A 437 12.78 3.66 -32.72
C GLU A 437 12.64 2.23 -32.21
N ALA A 438 12.64 1.29 -33.14
CA ALA A 438 12.64 -0.12 -32.80
C ALA A 438 13.87 -0.47 -31.95
N ILE A 439 13.70 -1.38 -30.99
CA ILE A 439 14.81 -1.85 -30.17
C ILE A 439 15.72 -2.72 -31.03
N VAL A 440 16.97 -2.28 -31.19
CA VAL A 440 17.99 -3.02 -31.93
C VAL A 440 18.67 -4.05 -31.04
N LEU A 441 18.54 -5.32 -31.39
CA LEU A 441 19.25 -6.43 -30.76
C LEU A 441 20.59 -6.64 -31.46
N GLU A 442 21.68 -6.50 -30.68
CA GLU A 442 23.03 -6.70 -31.17
C GLU A 442 23.30 -8.17 -31.55
N PRO A 443 23.96 -8.43 -32.70
CA PRO A 443 24.36 -9.79 -33.06
C PRO A 443 25.27 -10.45 -32.02
N GLY A 444 25.13 -11.77 -31.87
CA GLY A 444 25.99 -12.60 -31.04
C GLY A 444 25.81 -12.44 -29.53
N LYS A 445 24.75 -11.75 -29.08
CA LYS A 445 24.41 -11.60 -27.66
C LYS A 445 23.08 -12.25 -27.32
N ARG A 446 22.94 -12.67 -26.07
CA ARG A 446 21.65 -12.97 -25.45
C ARG A 446 20.97 -11.67 -25.06
N HIS A 447 19.66 -11.62 -25.16
CA HIS A 447 18.87 -10.47 -24.74
C HIS A 447 17.67 -10.87 -23.90
N ILE A 448 17.30 -10.04 -22.94
CA ILE A 448 15.98 -10.11 -22.29
C ILE A 448 15.32 -8.75 -22.38
N LEU A 449 14.18 -8.71 -23.04
CA LEU A 449 13.25 -7.59 -23.01
C LEU A 449 12.29 -7.82 -21.85
N PHE A 450 12.07 -6.82 -21.00
CA PHE A 450 11.17 -6.95 -19.86
C PHE A 450 10.37 -5.68 -19.58
N VAL A 451 9.26 -5.86 -18.88
CA VAL A 451 8.45 -4.81 -18.27
C VAL A 451 8.05 -5.21 -16.85
N PHE A 452 8.16 -4.27 -15.91
CA PHE A 452 7.83 -4.41 -14.51
C PHE A 452 6.96 -3.24 -14.06
N ASP A 453 5.96 -3.53 -13.23
CA ASP A 453 5.05 -2.53 -12.68
C ASP A 453 4.93 -2.70 -11.16
N TYR A 454 5.30 -1.66 -10.44
CA TYR A 454 5.32 -1.63 -8.97
C TYR A 454 3.98 -1.16 -8.36
N ALA A 455 3.00 -0.73 -9.16
CA ALA A 455 1.80 -0.04 -8.68
C ALA A 455 1.14 -0.70 -7.47
N VAL A 456 1.15 -0.03 -6.32
CA VAL A 456 0.74 -0.65 -5.05
C VAL A 456 -0.78 -0.81 -5.03
N SER A 457 -1.24 -2.05 -5.09
CA SER A 457 -2.65 -2.37 -4.90
C SER A 457 -3.02 -2.24 -3.42
N ASN A 458 -3.96 -1.33 -3.12
CA ASN A 458 -4.60 -1.22 -1.80
C ASN A 458 -5.62 -2.36 -1.54
N SER A 459 -5.80 -3.30 -2.48
CA SER A 459 -6.69 -4.44 -2.28
C SER A 459 -6.04 -5.48 -1.38
N VAL A 460 -6.75 -5.84 -0.31
CA VAL A 460 -6.41 -6.93 0.62
C VAL A 460 -6.30 -8.29 -0.11
N GLU A 461 -6.94 -8.43 -1.28
CA GLU A 461 -7.02 -9.70 -2.02
C GLU A 461 -5.91 -9.90 -3.06
N ILE A 462 -5.24 -8.83 -3.50
CA ILE A 462 -4.17 -8.92 -4.52
C ILE A 462 -2.99 -8.08 -4.02
N PRO A 463 -1.94 -8.71 -3.45
CA PRO A 463 -0.80 -7.96 -2.95
C PRO A 463 -0.09 -7.23 -4.10
N GLY A 464 -0.21 -5.90 -4.09
CA GLY A 464 0.91 -4.98 -4.29
C GLY A 464 1.43 -4.69 -5.70
N TYR A 465 0.81 -5.14 -6.80
CA TYR A 465 1.24 -4.71 -8.14
C TYR A 465 0.10 -4.75 -9.16
N CYS A 466 0.20 -3.87 -10.17
CA CYS A 466 -0.56 -4.02 -11.39
C CYS A 466 0.07 -5.06 -12.30
N ARG A 467 -0.76 -5.85 -12.97
CA ARG A 467 -0.22 -6.82 -13.92
C ARG A 467 0.03 -6.16 -15.27
N VAL A 468 1.17 -6.48 -15.86
CA VAL A 468 1.58 -6.00 -17.18
C VAL A 468 1.67 -7.15 -18.16
N ARG A 469 1.34 -6.84 -19.41
CA ARG A 469 1.44 -7.72 -20.57
C ARG A 469 2.35 -7.07 -21.61
N LEU A 470 3.26 -7.86 -22.13
CA LEU A 470 4.19 -7.45 -23.18
C LEU A 470 3.74 -8.00 -24.53
N PHE A 471 3.47 -7.11 -25.48
CA PHE A 471 3.30 -7.43 -26.88
C PHE A 471 4.54 -7.03 -27.66
N TRP A 472 4.98 -7.88 -28.57
CA TRP A 472 6.21 -7.63 -29.31
C TRP A 472 6.19 -8.31 -30.68
N ARG A 473 7.00 -7.81 -31.60
CA ARG A 473 7.24 -8.45 -32.91
C ARG A 473 8.61 -8.04 -33.46
N GLY A 474 9.19 -8.87 -34.31
CA GLY A 474 10.27 -8.45 -35.18
C GLY A 474 9.77 -7.48 -36.26
N PHE A 475 10.60 -6.52 -36.63
CA PHE A 475 10.34 -5.65 -37.77
C PHE A 475 10.20 -6.48 -39.06
N GLY A 476 9.14 -6.27 -39.83
CA GLY A 476 8.77 -7.08 -40.98
C GLY A 476 7.95 -8.34 -40.68
N GLU A 477 7.70 -8.67 -39.40
CA GLU A 477 6.83 -9.80 -39.04
C GLU A 477 5.35 -9.40 -39.09
N ASP A 478 4.51 -10.28 -39.66
CA ASP A 478 3.08 -10.11 -39.86
C ASP A 478 2.23 -10.63 -38.67
N ALA A 479 2.89 -10.92 -37.56
CA ALA A 479 2.30 -11.46 -36.35
C ALA A 479 2.83 -10.72 -35.12
N LEU A 480 1.91 -10.31 -34.25
CA LEU A 480 2.23 -9.74 -32.94
C LEU A 480 2.20 -10.86 -31.90
N ASN A 481 3.36 -11.10 -31.30
CA ASN A 481 3.52 -12.04 -30.19
C ASN A 481 3.08 -11.38 -28.88
N GLN A 482 2.72 -12.21 -27.90
CA GLN A 482 2.38 -11.74 -26.57
C GLN A 482 3.02 -12.64 -25.52
N THR A 483 3.43 -12.03 -24.42
CA THR A 483 3.86 -12.73 -23.20
C THR A 483 2.68 -12.78 -22.24
N PRO A 484 2.52 -13.86 -21.44
CA PRO A 484 1.50 -13.89 -20.38
C PRO A 484 1.57 -12.69 -19.44
N LEU A 485 0.43 -12.41 -18.82
CA LEU A 485 0.25 -11.29 -17.90
C LEU A 485 0.89 -11.63 -16.54
N GLY A 486 1.83 -10.82 -16.06
CA GLY A 486 2.56 -11.06 -14.79
C GLY A 486 2.90 -9.77 -14.04
N MET A 487 3.61 -9.91 -12.90
CA MET A 487 4.25 -8.77 -12.20
C MET A 487 5.40 -8.22 -13.05
N ILE A 488 6.18 -9.14 -13.59
CA ILE A 488 7.24 -8.92 -14.56
C ILE A 488 6.85 -9.75 -15.78
N ALA A 489 6.77 -9.13 -16.95
CA ALA A 489 6.64 -9.84 -18.22
C ALA A 489 7.97 -9.74 -18.96
N GLN A 490 8.50 -10.85 -19.46
CA GLN A 490 9.80 -10.90 -20.11
C GLN A 490 9.80 -11.80 -21.35
N VAL A 491 10.68 -11.48 -22.30
CA VAL A 491 10.96 -12.30 -23.48
C VAL A 491 12.46 -12.46 -23.60
N GLU A 492 12.91 -13.70 -23.70
CA GLU A 492 14.31 -14.04 -23.92
C GLU A 492 14.57 -14.24 -25.41
N PHE A 493 15.66 -13.67 -25.90
CA PHE A 493 16.12 -13.83 -27.27
C PHE A 493 17.50 -14.47 -27.28
N GLU A 494 17.60 -15.61 -27.96
CA GLU A 494 18.85 -16.33 -28.19
C GLU A 494 19.78 -15.56 -29.14
N PRO A 495 21.10 -15.80 -29.07
CA PRO A 495 22.07 -15.17 -29.97
C PRO A 495 21.75 -15.39 -31.44
N SER A 496 21.89 -14.32 -32.22
CA SER A 496 21.63 -14.27 -33.66
C SER A 496 22.85 -13.73 -34.39
N ASP A 497 23.14 -14.23 -35.59
CA ASP A 497 24.18 -13.68 -36.48
C ASP A 497 23.75 -12.37 -37.15
N LYS A 498 22.44 -12.09 -37.13
CA LYS A 498 21.83 -10.89 -37.71
C LYS A 498 21.33 -9.95 -36.64
N GLU A 499 21.46 -8.66 -36.95
CA GLU A 499 20.78 -7.58 -36.23
C GLU A 499 19.26 -7.78 -36.36
N ARG A 500 18.54 -7.58 -35.26
CA ARG A 500 17.08 -7.66 -35.23
C ARG A 500 16.54 -6.37 -34.65
N GLN A 501 15.41 -5.92 -35.18
CA GLN A 501 14.69 -4.77 -34.66
C GLN A 501 13.37 -5.25 -34.09
N ILE A 502 13.04 -4.83 -32.87
CA ILE A 502 11.84 -5.24 -32.15
C ILE A 502 10.94 -4.03 -31.94
N ASP A 503 9.67 -4.18 -32.30
CA ASP A 503 8.59 -3.24 -31.97
C ASP A 503 7.84 -3.76 -30.73
N VAL A 504 7.57 -2.87 -29.78
CA VAL A 504 7.11 -3.23 -28.43
C VAL A 504 5.93 -2.39 -27.97
N LEU A 505 4.95 -3.06 -27.38
CA LEU A 505 3.75 -2.46 -26.80
C LEU A 505 3.46 -3.09 -25.44
N TYR A 506 3.09 -2.27 -24.46
CA TYR A 506 2.73 -2.71 -23.11
C TYR A 506 1.24 -2.51 -22.86
N ASN A 507 0.58 -3.50 -22.25
CA ASN A 507 -0.77 -3.36 -21.71
C ASN A 507 -0.73 -3.52 -20.20
N ARG A 508 -1.32 -2.55 -19.51
CA ARG A 508 -1.53 -2.58 -18.08
C ARG A 508 -3.02 -2.64 -17.74
N THR A 509 -3.35 -3.45 -16.75
CA THR A 509 -4.69 -3.52 -16.15
C THR A 509 -4.61 -3.25 -14.65
N CYS A 510 -5.12 -2.10 -14.21
CA CYS A 510 -5.08 -1.62 -12.83
C CYS A 510 -6.43 -1.10 -12.36
N ALA A 511 -6.61 -1.06 -11.03
CA ALA A 511 -7.69 -0.32 -10.38
C ALA A 511 -7.31 1.15 -10.04
N GLY A 512 -6.10 1.62 -10.39
CA GLY A 512 -5.60 2.94 -10.00
C GLY A 512 -4.70 3.63 -11.05
N PRO A 513 -4.51 4.95 -10.94
CA PRO A 513 -3.81 5.78 -11.92
C PRO A 513 -2.29 5.84 -11.68
N SER A 514 -1.64 4.74 -11.30
CA SER A 514 -0.18 4.76 -11.09
C SER A 514 0.53 5.22 -12.36
N PRO A 515 1.45 6.19 -12.33
CA PRO A 515 2.05 6.72 -13.54
C PRO A 515 3.32 6.00 -14.00
N ALA A 516 3.92 5.09 -13.22
CA ALA A 516 5.29 4.63 -13.47
C ALA A 516 5.41 3.09 -13.58
N ALA A 517 5.67 2.60 -14.80
CA ALA A 517 6.20 1.25 -15.03
C ALA A 517 7.62 1.34 -15.62
N LEU A 518 8.43 0.33 -15.34
CA LEU A 518 9.80 0.21 -15.83
C LEU A 518 9.83 -0.83 -16.96
N ALA A 519 10.42 -0.48 -18.10
CA ALA A 519 10.82 -1.45 -19.10
C ALA A 519 12.33 -1.42 -19.32
N GLY A 520 12.85 -2.49 -19.91
CA GLY A 520 14.25 -2.50 -20.28
C GLY A 520 14.66 -3.66 -21.17
N LEU A 521 15.86 -3.51 -21.71
CA LEU A 521 16.60 -4.55 -22.41
C LEU A 521 17.89 -4.82 -21.64
N ILE A 522 18.13 -6.07 -21.25
CA ILE A 522 19.46 -6.51 -20.81
C ILE A 522 20.12 -7.36 -21.88
N SER A 523 21.45 -7.31 -21.96
CA SER A 523 22.20 -8.03 -23.00
C SER A 523 23.59 -8.44 -22.52
N TRP A 524 24.00 -9.67 -22.84
CA TRP A 524 25.32 -10.19 -22.50
C TRP A 524 25.79 -11.21 -23.54
N SER A 525 27.11 -11.41 -23.61
CA SER A 525 27.71 -12.46 -24.45
C SER A 525 27.95 -13.73 -23.64
N ASP A 526 27.79 -14.90 -24.25
CA ASP A 526 28.10 -16.19 -23.60
C ASP A 526 29.56 -16.33 -23.13
N LYS A 527 30.47 -15.48 -23.66
CA LYS A 527 31.89 -15.45 -23.26
C LYS A 527 32.18 -14.56 -22.05
N ALA A 528 31.19 -13.84 -21.52
CA ALA A 528 31.36 -13.01 -20.33
C ALA A 528 31.22 -13.86 -19.05
N ALA A 529 32.09 -14.86 -18.90
CA ALA A 529 32.32 -15.47 -17.60
C ALA A 529 33.09 -14.45 -16.76
N VAL A 530 32.38 -13.66 -15.96
CA VAL A 530 33.00 -12.81 -14.95
C VAL A 530 33.48 -13.74 -13.85
N ALA A 531 34.77 -13.67 -13.50
CA ALA A 531 35.31 -14.46 -12.40
C ALA A 531 34.42 -14.25 -11.17
N PRO A 532 33.96 -15.33 -10.50
CA PRO A 532 32.98 -15.23 -9.43
C PRO A 532 33.45 -14.22 -8.40
N ALA A 533 32.57 -13.28 -8.03
CA ALA A 533 32.81 -12.38 -6.93
C ALA A 533 33.26 -13.23 -5.74
N THR A 534 34.46 -12.99 -5.23
CA THR A 534 34.96 -13.68 -4.05
C THR A 534 34.09 -13.30 -2.88
N ALA A 535 33.03 -14.06 -2.65
CA ALA A 535 32.29 -14.03 -1.40
C ALA A 535 33.30 -14.20 -0.26
N SER A 536 33.20 -13.32 0.75
CA SER A 536 34.12 -13.37 1.89
C SER A 536 34.12 -14.79 2.48
N ALA A 537 35.31 -15.30 2.78
CA ALA A 537 35.57 -16.71 3.08
C ALA A 537 34.88 -17.24 4.37
N GLU A 538 34.03 -16.46 5.04
CA GLU A 538 33.45 -16.79 6.34
C GLU A 538 32.08 -17.50 6.28
N ALA A 539 31.43 -17.64 5.12
CA ALA A 539 30.07 -18.20 5.04
C ALA A 539 29.99 -19.71 4.69
N ARG A 540 31.11 -20.43 4.59
CA ARG A 540 31.18 -21.69 3.82
C ARG A 540 30.79 -23.05 4.44
N PRO A 541 30.44 -23.26 5.73
CA PRO A 541 30.18 -24.63 6.18
C PRO A 541 28.76 -24.86 6.75
N VAL A 542 27.69 -24.83 5.93
CA VAL A 542 26.40 -25.44 6.33
C VAL A 542 25.64 -26.18 5.22
N LEU A 543 25.81 -25.89 3.93
CA LEU A 543 24.82 -26.33 2.90
C LEU A 543 25.28 -27.41 1.92
N ALA A 544 26.09 -28.37 2.38
CA ALA A 544 26.44 -29.53 1.57
C ALA A 544 25.53 -30.74 1.86
N ALA A 545 24.20 -30.63 1.69
CA ALA A 545 23.31 -31.80 1.59
C ALA A 545 21.83 -31.50 1.23
N VAL A 546 21.50 -30.86 0.10
CA VAL A 546 20.22 -31.14 -0.61
C VAL A 546 20.42 -30.95 -2.12
N LYS A 547 19.98 -31.94 -2.90
CA LYS A 547 20.27 -32.16 -4.32
C LYS A 547 19.66 -31.14 -5.31
N GLU A 548 20.42 -30.85 -6.35
CA GLU A 548 20.22 -29.98 -7.52
C GLU A 548 18.98 -30.22 -8.39
N ASP A 549 18.32 -31.38 -8.33
CA ASP A 549 17.25 -31.71 -9.31
C ASP A 549 15.84 -31.28 -8.90
N ARG A 550 15.60 -30.91 -7.62
CA ARG A 550 14.26 -30.54 -7.16
C ARG A 550 13.93 -29.05 -7.30
N ALA A 551 14.91 -28.16 -7.19
CA ALA A 551 14.67 -26.72 -7.26
C ALA A 551 14.29 -26.28 -8.68
N ARG A 552 15.04 -26.70 -9.71
CA ARG A 552 14.74 -26.37 -11.12
C ARG A 552 13.38 -26.89 -11.60
N ASP A 553 12.93 -28.04 -11.10
CA ASP A 553 11.62 -28.62 -11.47
C ASP A 553 10.46 -27.94 -10.72
N VAL A 554 10.67 -27.54 -9.45
CA VAL A 554 9.70 -26.76 -8.67
C VAL A 554 9.56 -25.34 -9.22
N PHE A 555 10.64 -24.66 -9.63
CA PHE A 555 10.56 -23.34 -10.25
C PHE A 555 9.92 -23.35 -11.64
N ARG A 556 10.19 -24.37 -12.47
CA ARG A 556 9.47 -24.56 -13.74
C ARG A 556 7.98 -24.81 -13.50
N LYS A 557 7.63 -25.57 -12.46
CA LYS A 557 6.23 -25.82 -12.08
C LYS A 557 5.55 -24.61 -11.45
N ILE A 558 6.21 -23.79 -10.64
CA ILE A 558 5.67 -22.56 -10.06
C ILE A 558 5.47 -21.49 -11.14
N ARG A 559 6.42 -21.34 -12.07
CA ARG A 559 6.29 -20.49 -13.26
C ARG A 559 5.09 -20.90 -14.11
N ASN A 560 4.98 -22.19 -14.46
CA ASN A 560 3.84 -22.72 -15.20
C ASN A 560 2.51 -22.64 -14.42
N PHE A 561 2.55 -22.74 -13.09
CA PHE A 561 1.37 -22.66 -12.22
C PHE A 561 0.85 -21.21 -12.09
N ALA A 562 1.75 -20.22 -12.01
CA ALA A 562 1.40 -18.80 -12.00
C ALA A 562 0.91 -18.30 -13.37
N GLU A 563 1.45 -18.84 -14.46
CA GLU A 563 1.13 -18.46 -15.84
C GLU A 563 -0.25 -18.97 -16.32
N CYS A 564 -0.79 -20.05 -15.74
CA CYS A 564 -2.08 -20.63 -16.15
C CYS A 564 -3.23 -20.50 -15.12
N ASN A 565 -2.99 -20.59 -13.81
CA ASN A 565 -4.09 -20.80 -12.84
C ASN A 565 -4.76 -19.54 -12.26
N LEU A 566 -4.31 -18.34 -12.60
CA LEU A 566 -4.98 -17.09 -12.15
C LEU A 566 -6.02 -16.56 -13.14
N ALA A 567 -6.27 -17.28 -14.24
CA ALA A 567 -7.40 -17.05 -15.12
C ALA A 567 -8.60 -17.88 -14.64
N PHE A 568 -9.54 -17.25 -13.97
CA PHE A 568 -10.89 -17.80 -13.85
C PHE A 568 -11.52 -17.87 -15.26
N GLY A 569 -11.28 -18.99 -15.95
CA GLY A 569 -12.09 -19.51 -17.04
C GLY A 569 -11.90 -18.91 -18.43
N GLN A 570 -10.72 -19.05 -19.06
CA GLN A 570 -10.57 -19.27 -20.52
C GLN A 570 -9.13 -19.78 -20.81
N GLU A 571 -8.94 -21.11 -20.84
CA GLU A 571 -7.65 -21.77 -21.13
C GLU A 571 -7.15 -21.54 -22.58
N ASP A 572 -8.03 -21.23 -23.53
CA ASP A 572 -7.70 -21.19 -24.96
C ASP A 572 -6.99 -19.90 -25.46
N SER A 573 -6.68 -18.94 -24.59
CA SER A 573 -6.25 -17.58 -25.01
C SER A 573 -4.80 -17.19 -24.73
N CYS A 574 -3.96 -18.09 -24.19
CA CYS A 574 -2.68 -17.67 -23.62
C CYS A 574 -1.55 -17.42 -24.63
N THR A 575 -1.61 -17.94 -25.86
CA THR A 575 -0.45 -17.90 -26.77
C THR A 575 -0.77 -17.76 -28.26
N ALA A 576 -2.01 -17.43 -28.65
CA ALA A 576 -2.30 -17.19 -30.06
C ALA A 576 -1.66 -15.85 -30.51
N PRO A 577 -0.79 -15.85 -31.55
CA PRO A 577 -0.30 -14.60 -32.12
C PRO A 577 -1.44 -13.81 -32.75
N ILE A 578 -1.44 -12.50 -32.57
CA ILE A 578 -2.42 -11.61 -33.20
C ILE A 578 -1.90 -11.32 -34.61
N LYS A 579 -2.59 -11.82 -35.64
CA LYS A 579 -2.20 -11.58 -37.03
C LYS A 579 -2.65 -10.21 -37.52
N VAL A 580 -1.87 -9.62 -38.43
CA VAL A 580 -2.27 -8.40 -39.15
C VAL A 580 -3.60 -8.65 -39.87
N ARG A 581 -4.56 -7.74 -39.67
CA ARG A 581 -5.71 -7.65 -40.57
C ARG A 581 -5.48 -6.44 -41.46
N HIS A 582 -5.32 -6.68 -42.76
CA HIS A 582 -5.43 -5.60 -43.74
C HIS A 582 -6.88 -5.11 -43.70
N VAL A 583 -7.08 -3.88 -43.23
CA VAL A 583 -8.38 -3.21 -43.35
C VAL A 583 -8.46 -2.67 -44.79
N SER A 584 -8.59 -3.59 -45.76
CA SER A 584 -8.91 -3.24 -47.15
C SER A 584 -10.42 -3.30 -47.32
N GLU A 585 -11.03 -2.11 -47.47
CA GLU A 585 -12.42 -1.80 -47.89
C GLU A 585 -13.56 -2.72 -47.41
#